data_AF-A0A380K1V3-F1
#
_entry.id   AF-A0A380K1V3-F1
#
_cell.length_a   1.000
_cell.length_b   1.000
_cell.length_c   1.000
_cell.angle_alpha   90.00
_cell.angle_beta   90.00
_cell.angle_gamma   90.00
#
_symmetry.space_group_name_H-M   'P 1'
#
loop_
_entity.id
_entity.type
_entity.pdbx_description
1 polymer ?
#
loop_
_entity_poly.entity_id
_entity_poly.type
_entity_poly.pdbx_seq_one_letter_code
_entity_poly.pdbx_strand_id
1 'polypeptide(L)'
;MPCSSPGNARGHINRIAKAHKLGYRVILHYVFLDNVETSIARVHHRVSIGGHGIPEDVIRKRYARSIKNLSVIKDLVDEYYIWDNSGENFVLLEKKKESNN
;
A
#
# COMPACT_ATOMS: atom_id res chain seq x y z
N MET A 1 26.48 4.86 -6.83
CA MET A 1 25.02 5.06 -6.69
C MET A 1 24.39 3.74 -6.25
N PRO A 2 23.86 3.58 -5.03
CA PRO A 2 23.11 2.39 -4.68
C PRO A 2 21.62 2.60 -4.97
N CYS A 3 21.07 1.73 -5.81
CA CYS A 3 19.65 1.62 -6.08
C CYS A 3 18.90 1.29 -4.79
N SER A 4 17.95 2.15 -4.42
CA SER A 4 17.04 1.96 -3.29
C SER A 4 16.25 0.66 -3.43
N SER A 5 16.43 -0.28 -2.50
CA SER A 5 15.60 -1.49 -2.41
C SER A 5 14.10 -1.13 -2.39
N PRO A 6 13.27 -1.81 -3.21
CA PRO A 6 11.82 -1.60 -3.23
C PRO A 6 11.23 -2.24 -1.96
N GLY A 7 10.96 -1.43 -0.94
CA GLY A 7 10.23 -1.91 0.24
C GLY A 7 10.64 -1.33 1.58
N ASN A 8 11.44 -0.26 1.64
CA ASN A 8 11.72 0.41 2.90
C ASN A 8 10.81 1.63 3.10
N ALA A 9 10.00 1.63 4.16
CA ALA A 9 9.06 2.69 4.52
C ALA A 9 9.72 4.09 4.53
N ARG A 10 11.00 4.15 4.91
CA ARG A 10 11.83 5.36 4.91
C ARG A 10 11.90 6.05 3.55
N GLY A 11 11.92 5.30 2.44
CA GLY A 11 11.95 5.88 1.10
C GLY A 11 10.66 6.61 0.75
N HIS A 12 9.52 6.06 1.18
CA HIS A 12 8.21 6.70 0.99
C HIS A 12 8.10 7.95 1.86
N ILE A 13 8.47 7.86 3.15
CA ILE A 13 8.45 8.99 4.08
C ILE A 13 9.30 10.17 3.57
N ASN A 14 10.53 9.90 3.10
CA ASN A 14 11.39 10.95 2.56
C ASN A 14 10.82 11.61 1.30
N ARG A 15 10.11 10.87 0.44
CA ARG A 15 9.45 11.43 -0.73
C ARG A 15 8.28 12.33 -0.34
N ILE A 16 7.48 11.90 0.63
CA ILE A 16 6.35 12.69 1.17
C ILE A 16 6.87 13.98 1.78
N ALA A 17 7.87 13.88 2.67
CA ALA A 17 8.50 15.04 3.29
C ALA A 17 9.10 16.01 2.24
N LYS A 18 9.71 15.48 1.17
CA LYS A 18 10.24 16.30 0.07
C LYS A 18 9.12 16.96 -0.74
N ALA A 19 8.02 16.24 -1.01
CA ALA A 19 6.86 16.78 -1.71
C ALA A 19 6.21 17.92 -0.93
N HIS A 20 6.05 17.76 0.39
CA HIS A 20 5.52 18.83 1.26
C HIS A 20 6.44 20.05 1.27
N LYS A 21 7.77 19.85 1.34
CA LYS A 21 8.75 20.96 1.25
C LYS A 21 8.67 21.72 -0.07
N LEU A 22 8.19 21.09 -1.14
CA LEU A 22 8.02 21.70 -2.46
C LEU A 22 6.61 22.31 -2.63
N GLY A 23 5.76 22.27 -1.61
CA GLY A 23 4.39 22.80 -1.66
C GLY A 23 3.38 21.90 -2.37
N TYR A 24 3.72 20.62 -2.62
CA TYR A 24 2.78 19.66 -3.18
C TYR A 24 1.91 19.06 -2.08
N ARG A 25 0.63 18.83 -2.43
CA ARG A 25 -0.27 18.01 -1.64
C ARG A 25 -0.02 16.54 -1.92
N VAL A 26 0.03 15.73 -0.89
CA VAL A 26 0.24 14.29 -0.99
C VAL A 26 -1.05 13.57 -0.64
N ILE A 27 -1.56 12.82 -1.63
CA ILE A 27 -2.75 11.99 -1.49
C ILE A 27 -2.32 10.52 -1.50
N LEU A 28 -2.65 9.79 -0.44
CA LEU A 28 -2.40 8.36 -0.34
C LEU A 28 -3.62 7.55 -0.79
N HIS A 29 -3.45 6.71 -1.81
CA HIS A 29 -4.42 5.68 -2.15
C HIS A 29 -3.89 4.32 -1.68
N TYR A 30 -4.55 3.75 -0.67
CA TYR A 30 -4.23 2.44 -0.14
C TYR A 30 -5.31 1.45 -0.53
N VAL A 31 -4.95 0.42 -1.29
CA VAL A 31 -5.86 -0.66 -1.67
C VAL A 31 -5.44 -1.92 -0.93
N PHE A 32 -6.33 -2.48 -0.13
CA PHE A 32 -6.10 -3.77 0.51
C PHE A 32 -7.13 -4.80 0.04
N LEU A 33 -6.78 -6.07 0.24
CA LEU A 33 -7.70 -7.18 0.05
C LEU A 33 -7.94 -7.77 1.43
N ASP A 34 -9.21 -7.90 1.79
CA ASP A 34 -9.64 -8.48 3.07
C ASP A 34 -9.12 -9.92 3.26
N ASN A 35 -8.96 -10.66 2.17
CA ASN A 35 -8.47 -12.03 2.22
C ASN A 35 -7.14 -12.24 1.49
N VAL A 36 -6.07 -12.39 2.27
CA VAL A 36 -4.74 -12.77 1.80
C VAL A 36 -4.80 -14.13 1.08
N GLU A 37 -5.68 -15.03 1.48
CA GLU A 37 -5.89 -16.33 0.83
C GLU A 37 -6.34 -16.17 -0.62
N THR A 38 -7.21 -15.21 -0.94
CA THR A 38 -7.62 -14.93 -2.31
C THR A 38 -6.47 -14.40 -3.15
N SER A 39 -5.58 -13.59 -2.55
CA SER A 39 -4.38 -13.11 -3.22
C SER A 39 -3.38 -14.25 -3.45
N ILE A 40 -3.20 -15.13 -2.46
CA ILE A 40 -2.39 -16.35 -2.54
C ILE A 40 -2.93 -17.27 -3.63
N ALA A 41 -4.24 -17.53 -3.68
CA ALA A 41 -4.87 -18.35 -4.71
C ALA A 41 -4.66 -17.76 -6.11
N ARG A 42 -4.77 -16.44 -6.28
CA ARG A 42 -4.46 -15.75 -7.55
C ARG A 42 -2.98 -15.83 -7.93
N VAL A 43 -2.08 -15.76 -6.95
CA VAL A 43 -0.64 -15.93 -7.16
C VAL A 43 -0.34 -17.38 -7.56
N HIS A 44 -0.89 -18.38 -6.85
CA HIS A 44 -0.78 -19.80 -7.22
C HIS A 44 -1.29 -20.07 -8.62
N HIS A 45 -2.43 -19.50 -8.99
CA HIS A 45 -2.95 -19.61 -10.35
C HIS A 45 -2.00 -19.00 -11.39
N ARG A 46 -1.35 -17.86 -11.10
CA ARG A 46 -0.32 -17.29 -11.99
C ARG A 46 0.94 -18.13 -12.05
N VAL A 47 1.36 -18.72 -10.94
CA VAL A 47 2.52 -19.62 -10.88
C VAL A 47 2.26 -20.89 -11.67
N SER A 48 1.05 -21.45 -11.60
CA SER A 48 0.67 -22.64 -12.35
C SER A 48 0.67 -22.40 -13.88
N ILE A 49 0.53 -21.14 -14.33
CA ILE A 49 0.56 -20.74 -15.74
C ILE A 49 1.99 -20.30 -16.17
N GLY A 50 3.00 -20.46 -15.29
CA GLY A 50 4.41 -20.18 -15.61
C GLY A 50 4.94 -18.81 -15.15
N GLY A 51 4.22 -18.11 -14.27
CA GLY A 51 4.69 -16.87 -13.64
C GLY A 51 5.65 -17.09 -12.46
N HIS A 52 6.39 -16.05 -12.08
CA HIS A 52 7.27 -16.09 -10.90
C HIS A 52 6.45 -16.09 -9.61
N GLY A 53 6.57 -17.13 -8.80
CA GLY A 53 5.87 -17.27 -7.53
C GLY A 53 6.50 -16.47 -6.42
N ILE A 54 5.67 -15.70 -5.71
CA ILE A 54 6.06 -15.08 -4.45
C ILE A 54 5.62 -16.04 -3.34
N PRO A 55 6.51 -16.48 -2.44
CA PRO A 55 6.14 -17.36 -1.35
C PRO A 55 5.05 -16.71 -0.49
N GLU A 56 4.07 -17.50 -0.05
CA GLU A 56 2.95 -17.02 0.78
C GLU A 56 3.42 -16.31 2.05
N ASP A 57 4.50 -16.80 2.65
CA ASP A 57 5.13 -16.20 3.83
C ASP A 57 5.59 -14.77 3.56
N VAL A 58 6.08 -14.50 2.34
CA VAL A 58 6.50 -13.17 1.90
C VAL A 58 5.28 -12.27 1.71
N ILE A 59 4.17 -12.81 1.19
CA ILE A 59 2.90 -12.09 1.02
C ILE A 59 2.34 -11.70 2.39
N ARG A 60 2.25 -12.64 3.34
CA ARG A 60 1.79 -12.38 4.72
C ARG A 60 2.69 -11.36 5.43
N LYS A 61 4.02 -11.52 5.34
CA LYS A 61 4.98 -10.56 5.91
C LYS A 61 4.85 -9.17 5.29
N ARG A 62 4.65 -9.08 3.97
CA ARG A 62 4.41 -7.81 3.28
C ARG A 62 3.09 -7.19 3.69
N TYR A 63 2.03 -7.97 3.85
CA TYR A 63 0.73 -7.48 4.31
C TYR A 63 0.82 -6.84 5.70
N ALA A 64 1.40 -7.55 6.66
CA ALA A 64 1.64 -7.02 8.01
C ALA A 64 2.53 -5.76 8.00
N ARG A 65 3.60 -5.76 7.19
CA ARG A 65 4.47 -4.59 7.05
C ARG A 65 3.76 -3.42 6.37
N SER A 66 2.89 -3.69 5.41
CA SER A 66 2.11 -2.69 4.69
C SER A 66 1.16 -1.95 5.63
N ILE A 67 0.44 -2.69 6.50
CA ILE A 67 -0.43 -2.10 7.54
C ILE A 67 0.39 -1.24 8.51
N LYS A 68 1.54 -1.73 8.98
CA LYS A 68 2.42 -0.97 9.86
C LYS A 68 2.92 0.32 9.19
N ASN A 69 3.29 0.24 7.92
CA ASN A 69 3.71 1.42 7.15
C ASN A 69 2.55 2.38 6.88
N LEU A 70 1.34 1.85 6.64
CA LEU A 70 0.14 2.65 6.44
C LEU A 70 -0.10 3.54 7.65
N SER A 71 -0.05 3.01 8.88
CA SER A 71 -0.24 3.83 10.09
C SER A 71 0.73 5.01 10.14
N VAL A 72 2.00 4.82 9.80
CA VAL A 72 3.02 5.89 9.82
C VAL A 72 2.82 6.88 8.67
N ILE A 73 2.47 6.40 7.48
CA ILE A 73 2.31 7.24 6.29
C ILE A 73 1.00 8.04 6.37
N LYS A 74 -0.06 7.46 6.95
CA LYS A 74 -1.38 8.07 7.14
C LYS A 74 -1.32 9.39 7.92
N ASP A 75 -0.39 9.49 8.87
CA ASP A 75 -0.16 10.71 9.66
C ASP A 75 0.69 11.75 8.93
N LEU A 76 1.43 11.35 7.90
CA LEU A 76 2.34 12.21 7.13
C LEU A 76 1.72 12.79 5.87
N VAL A 77 0.55 12.31 5.44
CA VAL A 77 -0.14 12.74 4.22
C VAL A 77 -1.33 13.65 4.53
N ASP A 78 -1.64 14.55 3.60
CA ASP A 78 -2.75 15.50 3.74
C ASP A 78 -4.09 14.78 3.63
N GLU A 79 -4.20 13.91 2.62
CA GLU A 79 -5.38 13.08 2.37
C GLU A 79 -4.99 11.60 2.23
N TYR A 80 -5.87 10.72 2.72
CA TYR A 80 -5.77 9.29 2.42
C TYR A 80 -7.12 8.70 2.08
N TYR A 81 -7.09 7.68 1.24
CA TYR A 81 -8.23 6.89 0.81
C TYR A 81 -7.86 5.42 0.93
N ILE A 82 -8.64 4.69 1.72
CA ILE A 82 -8.48 3.26 1.96
C ILE A 82 -9.59 2.54 1.23
N TRP A 83 -9.21 1.68 0.29
CA TRP A 83 -10.09 0.91 -0.58
C TRP A 83 -9.98 -0.57 -0.25
N ASP A 84 -11.12 -1.23 -0.22
CA ASP A 84 -11.21 -2.69 -0.22
C ASP A 84 -11.44 -3.20 -1.64
N ASN A 85 -10.62 -4.17 -2.04
CA ASN A 85 -10.71 -4.89 -3.30
C ASN A 85 -10.86 -6.42 -3.05
N SER A 86 -11.48 -6.80 -1.93
CA SER A 86 -11.79 -8.18 -1.58
C SER A 86 -12.92 -8.78 -2.44
N GLY A 87 -13.89 -7.96 -2.87
CA GLY A 87 -15.05 -8.38 -3.66
C GLY A 87 -14.91 -8.09 -5.17
N GLU A 88 -16.05 -8.14 -5.87
CA GLU A 88 -16.14 -7.74 -7.28
C GLU A 88 -16.09 -6.22 -7.50
N ASN A 89 -16.38 -5.45 -6.45
CA ASN A 89 -16.45 -3.99 -6.49
C ASN A 89 -15.41 -3.37 -5.55
N PHE A 90 -14.83 -2.23 -5.98
CA PHE A 90 -13.97 -1.42 -5.13
C PHE A 90 -14.81 -0.64 -4.11
N VAL A 91 -14.68 -0.97 -2.83
CA VAL A 91 -15.40 -0.30 -1.75
C VAL A 91 -14.47 0.67 -1.04
N LEU A 92 -14.85 1.94 -0.94
CA LEU A 92 -14.11 2.90 -0.12
C LEU A 92 -14.46 2.70 1.35
N LEU A 93 -13.49 2.31 2.16
CA LEU A 93 -13.69 2.03 3.59
C LEU A 93 -13.45 3.25 4.46
N GLU A 94 -12.37 3.98 4.19
CA GLU A 94 -11.99 5.12 4.99
C GLU A 94 -11.43 6.21 4.08
N LYS A 95 -11.77 7.46 4.38
CA LYS A 95 -11.15 8.62 3.76
C LYS A 95 -10.88 9.69 4.81
N LYS A 96 -9.71 10.31 4.76
CA LYS A 96 -9.46 11.59 5.42
C LYS A 96 -9.33 12.64 4.35
N LYS A 97 -10.22 13.62 4.42
CA LYS A 97 -10.06 14.88 3.71
C LYS A 97 -9.55 15.89 4.72
N GLU A 98 -8.53 16.64 4.33
CA GLU A 98 -8.13 17.81 5.08
C GLU A 98 -9.24 18.85 4.96
N SER A 99 -10.03 19.00 6.03
CA SER A 99 -11.07 20.01 6.15
C SER A 99 -10.39 21.36 6.33
N ASN A 100 -10.02 22.03 5.24
CA ASN A 100 -9.67 23.44 5.31
C ASN A 100 -10.96 24.24 5.55
N ASN A 101 -11.13 24.67 6.80
CA ASN A 101 -11.95 25.81 7.20
C ASN A 101 -11.18 27.11 6.91
#